data_AF-A0A533RYK1-F1
#
_entry.id   AF-A0A533RYK1-F1
#
_cell.length_a   1.000
_cell.length_b   1.000
_cell.length_c   1.000
_cell.angle_alpha   90.00
_cell.angle_beta   90.00
_cell.angle_gamma   90.00
#
_symmetry.space_group_name_H-M   'P 1'
#
loop_
_entity.id
_entity.type
_entity.pdbx_description
1 polymer ?
#
loop_
_entity_poly.entity_id
_entity_poly.type
_entity_poly.pdbx_seq_one_letter_code
_entity_poly.pdbx_strand_id
1 'polypeptide(L)'
;MQLYLLIALLFAMLVALFAVQNAVQVDILFLLWRIESISLVVVILGSAFIGACIAGLVGFVKQLRLHKKVRAAAIDVERLEAENYYLRRQLEDKKEPGEKIMPGEIPGEPAEDEKNTCG
;
A
#
# COMPACT_ATOMS: atom_id res chain seq x y z
N MET A 1 -11.49 -12.10 -21.67
CA MET A 1 -10.22 -12.86 -21.59
C MET A 1 -9.49 -12.95 -22.94
N GLN A 2 -10.12 -13.40 -24.02
CA GLN A 2 -9.48 -13.52 -25.35
C GLN A 2 -9.05 -12.18 -25.97
N LEU A 3 -9.82 -11.11 -25.74
CA LEU A 3 -9.48 -9.76 -26.24
C LEU A 3 -8.14 -9.25 -25.69
N TYR A 4 -7.82 -9.55 -24.42
CA TYR A 4 -6.54 -9.16 -23.83
C TYR A 4 -5.36 -9.84 -24.52
N LEU A 5 -5.51 -11.12 -24.90
CA LEU A 5 -4.48 -11.84 -25.66
C LEU A 5 -4.30 -11.26 -27.06
N LEU A 6 -5.40 -10.91 -27.73
CA LEU A 6 -5.35 -10.27 -29.04
C LEU A 6 -4.65 -8.91 -28.98
N ILE A 7 -5.00 -8.07 -28.00
CA ILE A 7 -4.38 -6.75 -27.79
C ILE A 7 -2.89 -6.92 -27.43
N ALA A 8 -2.54 -7.86 -26.55
CA ALA A 8 -1.16 -8.15 -26.19
C ALA A 8 -0.33 -8.63 -27.39
N LEU A 9 -0.92 -9.46 -28.26
CA LEU A 9 -0.26 -9.92 -29.49
C LEU A 9 -0.01 -8.74 -30.46
N LEU A 10 -1.01 -7.86 -30.62
CA LEU A 10 -0.89 -6.68 -31.48
C LEU A 10 0.18 -5.72 -30.95
N PHE A 11 0.22 -5.51 -29.64
CA PHE A 11 1.25 -4.73 -28.97
C PHE A 11 2.65 -5.34 -29.12
N ALA A 12 2.77 -6.66 -28.93
CA ALA A 12 4.03 -7.38 -29.13
C ALA A 12 4.54 -7.25 -30.58
N MET A 13 3.63 -7.29 -31.57
CA MET A 13 3.97 -7.07 -32.97
C MET A 13 4.49 -5.64 -33.22
N LEU A 14 3.87 -4.62 -32.60
CA LEU A 14 4.36 -3.24 -32.67
C LEU A 14 5.76 -3.08 -32.04
N VAL A 15 5.99 -3.71 -30.88
CA VAL A 15 7.30 -3.72 -30.22
C VAL A 15 8.35 -4.41 -31.10
N ALA A 16 8.01 -5.53 -31.73
CA ALA A 16 8.90 -6.25 -32.65
C ALA A 16 9.26 -5.40 -33.87
N LEU A 17 8.27 -4.72 -34.48
CA LEU A 17 8.50 -3.79 -35.58
C LEU A 17 9.41 -2.63 -35.16
N PHE A 18 9.17 -2.06 -33.97
CA PHE A 18 9.99 -1.00 -33.42
C PHE A 18 11.43 -1.46 -33.17
N ALA A 19 11.62 -2.70 -32.70
CA ALA A 19 12.93 -3.29 -32.50
C ALA A 19 13.68 -3.52 -33.82
N VAL A 20 13.00 -3.99 -34.86
CA VAL A 20 13.60 -4.21 -36.19
C VAL A 20 13.96 -2.89 -36.86
N GLN A 21 13.10 -1.87 -36.79
CA GLN A 21 13.35 -0.56 -37.40
C GLN A 21 14.42 0.25 -36.65
N ASN A 22 14.47 0.13 -35.32
CA ASN A 22 15.45 0.79 -34.47
C ASN A 22 16.65 -0.13 -34.12
N ALA A 23 16.89 -1.16 -34.94
CA ALA A 23 18.11 -1.98 -34.89
C ALA A 23 19.35 -1.24 -35.42
N VAL A 24 19.34 0.09 -35.37
CA VAL A 24 20.53 0.90 -35.61
C VAL A 24 21.55 0.49 -34.54
N GLN A 25 22.66 -0.09 -34.97
CA GLN A 25 23.78 -0.40 -34.09
C GLN A 25 24.30 0.93 -33.53
N VAL A 26 24.09 1.15 -32.24
CA VAL A 26 24.68 2.28 -31.54
C VAL A 26 25.88 1.74 -30.77
N ASP A 27 27.05 2.30 -31.01
CA ASP A 27 28.23 2.01 -30.21
C ASP A 27 28.03 2.58 -28.81
N ILE A 28 27.81 1.71 -27.82
CA ILE A 28 27.63 2.13 -26.45
C ILE A 28 28.97 1.99 -25.73
N LEU A 29 29.51 3.12 -25.27
CA LEU A 29 30.69 3.16 -24.43
C LEU A 29 30.24 3.26 -22.96
N PHE A 30 30.19 2.11 -22.27
CA PHE A 30 29.88 2.04 -20.84
C PHE A 30 31.17 2.12 -20.03
N LEU A 31 31.61 3.33 -19.69
CA LEU A 31 32.72 3.66 -18.77
C LEU A 31 34.12 3.10 -19.14
N LEU A 32 34.26 1.77 -19.30
CA LEU A 32 35.44 1.04 -19.78
C LEU A 32 35.11 -0.15 -20.71
N TRP A 33 33.82 -0.44 -20.97
CA TRP A 33 33.39 -1.50 -21.88
C TRP A 33 32.75 -0.94 -23.14
N ARG A 34 33.23 -1.43 -24.28
CA ARG A 34 32.65 -1.19 -25.61
C ARG A 34 31.86 -2.44 -25.98
N ILE A 35 30.55 -2.28 -26.08
CA ILE A 35 29.68 -3.36 -26.55
C ILE A 35 29.18 -2.96 -27.93
N GLU A 36 29.71 -3.63 -28.93
CA GLU A 36 29.38 -3.37 -30.33
C GLU A 36 28.10 -4.12 -30.70
N SER A 37 27.29 -3.52 -31.56
CA SER A 37 26.15 -4.19 -32.20
C SER A 37 24.93 -4.52 -31.32
N ILE A 38 24.69 -3.80 -30.22
CA ILE A 38 23.44 -3.93 -29.45
C ILE A 38 22.39 -2.91 -29.92
N SER A 39 21.15 -3.35 -30.07
CA SER A 39 20.01 -2.47 -30.36
C SER A 39 19.65 -1.62 -29.14
N LEU A 40 19.40 -0.32 -29.37
CA LEU A 40 19.00 0.65 -28.35
C LEU A 40 17.76 0.20 -27.55
N VAL A 41 16.81 -0.45 -28.20
CA VAL A 41 15.57 -0.93 -27.57
C VAL A 41 15.86 -1.97 -26.48
N VAL A 42 16.82 -2.86 -26.72
CA VAL A 42 17.24 -3.89 -25.75
C VAL A 42 17.80 -3.23 -24.48
N VAL A 43 18.51 -2.12 -24.63
CA VAL A 43 19.09 -1.37 -23.51
C VAL A 43 18.02 -0.67 -22.70
N ILE A 44 17.07 0.00 -23.37
CA ILE A 44 15.95 0.68 -22.71
C ILE A 44 15.08 -0.33 -21.97
N LEU A 45 14.72 -1.45 -22.60
CA LEU A 45 13.93 -2.49 -21.96
C LEU A 45 14.68 -3.17 -20.82
N GLY A 46 15.97 -3.49 -21.00
CA GLY A 46 16.78 -4.11 -19.97
C GLY A 46 16.95 -3.22 -18.73
N SER A 47 17.23 -1.93 -18.94
CA SER A 47 17.34 -0.95 -17.84
C SER A 47 16.00 -0.72 -17.14
N ALA A 48 14.91 -0.58 -17.89
CA ALA A 48 13.57 -0.45 -17.33
C ALA A 48 13.15 -1.69 -16.53
N PHE A 49 13.47 -2.89 -17.03
CA PHE A 49 13.17 -4.16 -16.35
C PHE A 49 13.92 -4.26 -15.02
N ILE A 50 15.22 -3.98 -15.02
CA ILE A 50 16.02 -3.97 -13.79
C ILE A 50 15.49 -2.93 -12.81
N GLY A 51 15.17 -1.72 -13.29
CA GLY A 51 14.54 -0.67 -12.48
C GLY A 51 13.22 -1.11 -11.86
N ALA A 52 12.35 -1.77 -12.65
CA ALA A 52 11.08 -2.32 -12.19
C ALA A 52 11.27 -3.44 -11.16
N CYS A 53 12.24 -4.34 -11.36
CA CYS A 53 12.58 -5.38 -10.39
C CYS A 53 13.03 -4.78 -9.05
N ILE A 54 13.89 -3.77 -9.08
CA ILE A 54 14.37 -3.08 -7.86
C ILE A 54 13.21 -2.38 -7.15
N ALA A 55 12.41 -1.60 -7.89
CA ALA A 55 11.24 -0.91 -7.34
C ALA A 55 10.23 -1.91 -6.74
N GLY A 56 10.00 -3.03 -7.43
CA GLY A 56 9.16 -4.13 -6.97
C GLY A 56 9.68 -4.76 -5.68
N LEU A 57 10.98 -5.04 -5.58
CA LEU A 57 11.60 -5.56 -4.36
C LEU A 57 11.46 -4.60 -3.17
N VAL A 58 11.74 -3.31 -3.39
CA VAL A 58 11.60 -2.29 -2.34
C VAL A 58 10.13 -2.16 -1.90
N GLY A 59 9.20 -2.16 -2.86
CA GLY A 59 7.76 -2.16 -2.59
C GLY A 59 7.32 -3.38 -1.79
N PHE A 60 7.80 -4.57 -2.16
CA PHE A 60 7.49 -5.82 -1.48
C PHE A 60 7.99 -5.83 -0.03
N VAL A 61 9.23 -5.40 0.23
CA VAL A 61 9.78 -5.29 1.58
C VAL A 61 8.97 -4.29 2.42
N LYS A 62 8.55 -3.16 1.83
CA LYS A 62 7.70 -2.18 2.50
C LYS A 62 6.33 -2.77 2.85
N GLN A 63 5.69 -3.50 1.92
CA GLN A 63 4.43 -4.20 2.14
C GLN A 63 4.51 -5.17 3.32
N LEU A 64 5.58 -5.97 3.40
CA LEU A 64 5.80 -6.91 4.50
C LEU A 64 5.95 -6.20 5.85
N ARG A 65 6.69 -5.08 5.89
CA ARG A 65 6.84 -4.28 7.12
C ARG A 65 5.51 -3.66 7.55
N LEU A 66 4.70 -3.17 6.61
CA LEU A 66 3.37 -2.64 6.91
C LEU A 66 2.46 -3.74 7.48
N HIS A 67 2.43 -4.91 6.86
CA HIS A 67 1.64 -6.04 7.36
C HIS A 67 1.99 -6.42 8.81
N LYS A 68 3.29 -6.44 9.13
CA LYS A 68 3.75 -6.69 10.50
C LYS A 68 3.31 -5.60 11.47
N LYS A 69 3.41 -4.34 11.08
CA LYS A 69 2.97 -3.20 11.91
C LYS A 69 1.46 -3.20 12.16
N VAL A 70 0.65 -3.48 11.13
CA VAL A 70 -0.81 -3.59 11.27
C VAL A 70 -1.17 -4.70 12.26
N ARG A 71 -0.52 -5.86 12.15
CA ARG A 71 -0.76 -6.97 13.08
C ARG A 71 -0.32 -6.65 14.51
N ALA A 72 0.83 -6.00 14.68
CA ALA A 72 1.31 -5.58 16.00
C ALA A 72 0.36 -4.55 16.64
N ALA A 73 -0.05 -3.53 15.88
CA ALA A 73 -1.00 -2.53 16.34
C ALA A 73 -2.36 -3.13 16.73
N ALA A 74 -2.85 -4.12 15.99
CA ALA A 74 -4.10 -4.81 16.34
C ALA A 74 -4.00 -5.55 17.69
N ILE A 75 -2.88 -6.22 17.96
CA ILE A 75 -2.63 -6.90 19.25
C ILE A 75 -2.51 -5.87 20.39
N ASP A 76 -1.83 -4.75 20.15
CA ASP A 76 -1.68 -3.69 21.15
C ASP A 76 -3.03 -3.07 21.52
N VAL A 77 -3.93 -2.87 20.55
CA VAL A 77 -5.31 -2.39 20.80
C VAL A 77 -6.06 -3.36 21.70
N GLU A 78 -6.08 -4.65 21.37
CA GLU A 78 -6.78 -5.66 22.17
C GLU A 78 -6.24 -5.74 23.61
N ARG A 79 -4.91 -5.68 23.78
CA ARG A 79 -4.28 -5.68 25.10
C ARG A 79 -4.64 -4.42 25.90
N LEU A 80 -4.55 -3.24 25.27
CA LEU A 80 -4.85 -1.97 25.93
C LEU A 80 -6.33 -1.86 26.32
N GLU A 81 -7.24 -2.40 25.51
CA GLU A 81 -8.66 -2.50 25.82
C GLU A 81 -8.93 -3.42 27.02
N ALA A 82 -8.29 -4.59 27.06
CA ALA A 82 -8.40 -5.52 28.18
C ALA A 82 -7.85 -4.93 29.49
N GLU A 83 -6.72 -4.21 29.42
CA GLU A 83 -6.13 -3.53 30.57
C GLU A 83 -7.00 -2.36 31.05
N ASN A 84 -7.57 -1.58 30.12
CA ASN A 84 -8.55 -0.54 30.45
C ASN A 84 -9.77 -1.11 31.17
N TYR A 85 -10.31 -2.23 30.67
CA TYR A 85 -11.45 -2.91 31.26
C TYR A 85 -11.13 -3.38 32.69
N TYR A 86 -9.97 -4.00 32.90
CA TYR A 86 -9.55 -4.48 34.22
C TYR A 86 -9.32 -3.33 35.23
N LEU A 87 -8.67 -2.24 34.81
CA LEU A 87 -8.43 -1.09 35.67
C LEU A 87 -9.72 -0.37 36.04
N ARG A 88 -10.66 -0.20 35.08
CA ARG A 88 -11.98 0.36 35.36
C ARG A 88 -12.75 -0.46 36.39
N ARG A 89 -12.70 -1.79 36.27
CA ARG A 89 -13.32 -2.69 37.24
C ARG A 89 -12.69 -2.58 38.63
N GLN A 90 -11.37 -2.43 38.73
CA GLN A 90 -10.71 -2.17 40.02
C GLN A 90 -11.11 -0.82 40.64
N LEU A 91 -11.36 0.20 39.82
CA LEU A 91 -11.88 1.49 40.29
C LEU A 91 -13.33 1.38 40.76
N GLU A 92 -14.14 0.57 40.08
CA GLU A 92 -15.52 0.25 40.49
C GLU A 92 -15.56 -0.55 41.80
N ASP A 93 -14.73 -1.59 41.96
CA ASP A 93 -14.64 -2.38 43.20
C ASP A 93 -14.07 -1.57 44.38
N LYS A 94 -13.25 -0.53 44.11
CA LYS A 94 -12.79 0.42 45.15
C LYS A 94 -13.77 1.55 45.46
N LYS A 95 -14.81 1.76 44.64
CA LYS A 95 -15.89 2.71 44.92
C LYS A 95 -16.97 2.01 45.75
N GLU A 96 -17.09 2.40 47.01
CA GLU A 96 -18.25 2.04 47.83
C GLU A 96 -19.59 2.48 47.19
N PRO A 97 -20.72 1.82 47.48
CA PRO A 97 -21.93 1.85 46.66
C PRO A 97 -22.66 3.20 46.81
N GLY A 98 -22.37 4.15 45.91
CA GLY A 98 -23.00 5.47 45.98
C GLY A 98 -23.08 6.30 44.70
N GLU A 99 -22.42 5.93 43.60
CA GLU A 99 -22.45 6.76 42.40
C GLU A 99 -22.52 5.90 41.14
N LYS A 100 -23.75 5.66 40.68
CA LYS A 100 -24.04 4.95 39.43
C LYS A 100 -23.75 5.88 38.27
N ILE A 101 -22.84 5.47 37.38
CA ILE A 101 -22.81 5.98 36.00
C ILE A 101 -23.44 4.89 35.14
N MET A 102 -24.58 5.23 34.51
CA MET A 102 -25.31 4.36 33.61
C MET A 102 -24.58 4.23 32.26
N PRO A 103 -24.74 3.11 31.53
CA PRO A 103 -24.01 2.84 30.30
C PRO A 103 -24.61 3.67 29.17
N GLY A 104 -23.89 4.68 28.65
CA GLY A 104 -24.47 5.50 27.58
C GLY A 104 -23.64 6.62 26.95
N GLU A 105 -22.49 7.06 27.50
CA GLU A 105 -21.80 8.22 26.93
C GLU A 105 -20.60 7.80 26.06
N ILE A 106 -20.80 7.80 24.74
CA ILE A 106 -19.73 7.99 23.76
C ILE A 106 -19.49 9.52 23.68
N PRO A 107 -18.34 10.06 24.13
CA PRO A 107 -18.13 11.50 24.08
C PRO A 107 -17.68 11.91 22.68
N GLY A 108 -18.58 12.52 21.92
CA GLY A 108 -18.22 13.38 20.79
C GLY A 108 -18.86 13.01 19.46
N GLU A 109 -20.14 13.33 19.29
CA GLU A 109 -20.70 13.67 17.98
C GLU A 109 -21.49 14.98 18.14
N PRO A 110 -21.15 16.08 17.43
CA PRO A 110 -21.80 17.37 17.63
C PRO A 110 -23.15 17.41 16.90
N ALA A 111 -24.17 17.92 17.60
CA ALA A 111 -25.56 18.01 17.16
C ALA A 111 -25.77 19.09 16.08
N GLU A 112 -26.50 18.74 15.00
CA GLU A 112 -27.16 19.71 14.12
C GLU A 112 -28.63 19.94 14.57
N ASP A 113 -29.02 21.21 14.54
CA ASP A 113 -30.23 21.84 15.04
C ASP A 113 -31.54 21.25 14.50
N GLU A 114 -32.53 21.03 15.38
CA GLU A 114 -33.93 21.27 15.01
C GLU A 114 -34.73 21.84 16.20
N LYS A 115 -34.92 23.17 16.17
CA LYS A 115 -35.80 23.90 17.07
C LYS A 115 -37.26 23.56 16.77
N ASN A 116 -37.83 22.77 17.67
CA ASN A 116 -39.11 22.99 18.34
C ASN A 116 -39.89 24.26 17.91
N THR A 117 -41.18 24.14 17.61
CA THR A 117 -42.25 24.66 18.48
C THR A 117 -43.63 24.46 17.86
N CYS A 118 -44.52 23.85 18.64
CA CYS A 118 -45.96 23.99 18.51
C CYS A 118 -46.39 25.19 19.37
N GLY A 119 -47.18 26.10 18.79
CA GLY A 119 -47.72 27.31 19.41
C GLY A 119 -48.52 28.11 18.41
#